data_AF-A0A972UNN3-F1
#
_entry.id   AF-A0A972UNN3-F1
#
_cell.length_a   1.000
_cell.length_b   1.000
_cell.length_c   1.000
_cell.angle_alpha   90.00
_cell.angle_beta   90.00
_cell.angle_gamma   90.00
#
_symmetry.space_group_name_H-M   'P 1'
#
loop_
_entity.id
_entity.type
_entity.pdbx_description
1 polymer ?
#
loop_
_entity_poly.entity_id
_entity_poly.type
_entity_poly.pdbx_seq_one_letter_code
_entity_poly.pdbx_strand_id
1 'polypeptide(L)'
;MPEQDPCNICLTAQAKSIATNFHGVRQICPRCGEFELSGTAGSLLTQGVGPAVRAKISGWVRDQNRDDTVPKITSDVLQRVSARPLPTVAERAERLLLEALRGQERLGAEFNIYYPMFVAATYSQDSDEVRFLLRLMEDRGQMEALTMKGGCIVLPSGYIAAGELTRRSAPLGKGFVAMWFNKDLEPAYEDGFQVGILNAGYDPVRVD
;
A
#
# COMPACT_ATOMS: atom_id res chain seq x y z
N MET A 1 21.79 6.88 -20.09
CA MET A 1 20.51 6.91 -19.35
C MET A 1 20.64 5.92 -18.20
N PRO A 2 20.16 6.20 -16.98
CA PRO A 2 20.22 5.21 -15.92
C PRO A 2 19.45 3.95 -16.37
N GLU A 3 20.06 2.80 -16.19
CA GLU A 3 19.51 1.49 -16.54
C GLU A 3 18.20 1.29 -15.76
N GLN A 4 17.13 0.93 -16.48
CA GLN A 4 15.82 0.65 -15.89
C GLN A 4 15.58 -0.86 -15.98
N ASP A 5 15.25 -1.46 -14.85
CA ASP A 5 14.97 -2.88 -14.73
C ASP A 5 13.47 -3.11 -14.53
N PRO A 6 12.93 -4.27 -14.92
CA PRO A 6 11.60 -4.68 -14.49
C PRO A 6 11.49 -4.65 -12.96
N CYS A 7 10.42 -4.03 -12.44
CA CYS A 7 10.18 -3.98 -11.01
C CYS A 7 9.99 -5.38 -10.43
N ASN A 8 10.78 -5.77 -9.42
CA ASN A 8 10.74 -7.11 -8.83
C ASN A 8 9.40 -7.45 -8.14
N ILE A 9 8.61 -6.45 -7.74
CA ILE A 9 7.30 -6.66 -7.08
C ILE A 9 6.18 -6.76 -8.10
N CYS A 10 5.97 -5.75 -8.96
CA CYS A 10 4.81 -5.72 -9.84
C CYS A 10 5.04 -6.35 -11.22
N LEU A 11 6.29 -6.45 -11.68
CA LEU A 11 6.69 -6.91 -13.02
C LEU A 11 6.11 -6.14 -14.22
N THR A 12 5.16 -5.22 -14.02
CA THR A 12 4.48 -4.48 -15.09
C THR A 12 5.08 -3.10 -15.36
N ALA A 13 5.99 -2.63 -14.51
CA ALA A 13 6.57 -1.29 -14.62
C ALA A 13 8.10 -1.38 -14.61
N GLN A 14 8.73 -0.44 -15.33
CA GLN A 14 10.16 -0.19 -15.26
C GLN A 14 10.49 0.54 -13.96
N ALA A 15 11.52 0.09 -13.26
CA ALA A 15 11.98 0.65 -12.00
C ALA A 15 13.45 1.06 -12.10
N LYS A 16 13.79 2.13 -11.38
CA LYS A 16 15.18 2.56 -11.24
C LYS A 16 15.83 1.77 -10.10
N SER A 17 16.85 0.99 -10.43
CA SER A 17 17.67 0.29 -9.44
C SER A 17 18.69 1.25 -8.82
N ILE A 18 18.84 1.19 -7.50
CA ILE A 18 19.77 2.01 -6.72
C ILE A 18 20.81 1.09 -6.09
N ALA A 19 22.09 1.43 -6.26
CA ALA A 19 23.18 0.71 -5.62
C ALA A 19 23.00 0.73 -4.09
N THR A 20 23.14 -0.44 -3.47
CA THR A 20 23.03 -0.61 -2.01
C THR A 20 24.14 -1.53 -1.52
N ASN A 21 24.58 -1.31 -0.29
CA ASN A 21 25.57 -2.17 0.39
C ASN A 21 24.92 -3.41 1.02
N PHE A 22 23.60 -3.58 0.86
CA PHE A 22 22.83 -4.69 1.38
C PHE A 22 22.75 -5.84 0.37
N HIS A 23 22.70 -7.09 0.86
CA HIS A 23 22.44 -8.29 0.04
C HIS A 23 21.00 -8.33 -0.49
N GLY A 24 20.73 -7.51 -1.50
CA GLY A 24 19.43 -7.35 -2.12
C GLY A 24 19.45 -6.27 -3.20
N VAL A 25 18.26 -5.78 -3.55
CA VAL A 25 18.09 -4.68 -4.52
C VAL A 25 17.26 -3.57 -3.88
N ARG A 26 17.57 -2.32 -4.21
CA ARG A 26 16.71 -1.17 -3.90
C ARG A 26 16.14 -0.63 -5.22
N GLN A 27 14.82 -0.47 -5.29
CA GLN A 27 14.15 -0.02 -6.50
C GLN A 27 13.16 1.11 -6.22
N ILE A 28 13.12 2.10 -7.13
CA ILE A 28 12.07 3.10 -7.20
C ILE A 28 11.17 2.77 -8.40
N CYS A 29 9.93 2.38 -8.12
CA CYS A 29 8.95 1.97 -9.12
C CYS A 29 7.78 2.97 -9.19
N PRO A 30 7.36 3.43 -10.39
CA PRO A 30 6.22 4.34 -10.52
C PRO A 30 4.89 3.72 -10.10
N ARG A 31 4.77 2.37 -10.10
CA ARG A 31 3.62 1.66 -9.53
C ARG A 31 3.79 1.46 -8.03
N CYS A 32 4.78 0.67 -7.60
CA CYS A 32 4.89 0.22 -6.21
C CYS A 32 5.39 1.31 -5.23
N GLY A 33 6.14 2.31 -5.70
CA GLY A 33 6.91 3.20 -4.84
C GLY A 33 8.35 2.72 -4.64
N GLU A 34 8.99 3.20 -3.58
CA GLU A 34 10.38 2.88 -3.24
C GLU A 34 10.45 1.77 -2.19
N PHE A 35 11.34 0.78 -2.41
CA PHE A 35 11.52 -0.34 -1.50
C PHE A 35 12.93 -0.95 -1.59
N GLU A 36 13.32 -1.68 -0.55
CA GLU A 36 14.46 -2.58 -0.55
C GLU A 36 13.97 -4.03 -0.50
N LEU A 37 14.53 -4.90 -1.33
CA LEU A 37 14.14 -6.31 -1.45
C LEU A 37 15.35 -7.20 -1.20
N SER A 38 15.27 -8.06 -0.19
CA SER A 38 16.30 -9.06 0.09
C SER A 38 16.42 -10.08 -1.05
N GLY A 39 17.62 -10.65 -1.23
CA GLY A 39 17.83 -11.70 -2.23
C GLY A 39 16.89 -12.90 -2.07
N THR A 40 16.66 -13.34 -0.82
CA THR A 40 15.75 -14.46 -0.52
C THR A 40 14.29 -14.15 -0.85
N ALA A 41 13.81 -12.95 -0.47
CA ALA A 41 12.46 -12.52 -0.85
C ALA A 41 12.31 -12.37 -2.37
N GLY A 42 13.36 -11.88 -3.06
CA GLY A 42 13.42 -11.83 -4.51
C GLY A 42 13.26 -13.20 -5.15
N SER A 43 13.95 -14.23 -4.65
CA SER A 43 13.79 -15.61 -5.12
C SER A 43 12.38 -16.15 -4.88
N LEU A 44 11.76 -15.86 -3.73
CA LEU A 44 10.39 -16.27 -3.47
C LEU A 44 9.39 -15.62 -4.44
N LEU A 45 9.60 -14.34 -4.79
CA LEU A 45 8.77 -13.63 -5.76
C LEU A 45 8.90 -14.19 -7.18
N THR A 46 10.08 -14.67 -7.59
CA THR A 46 10.29 -15.24 -8.92
C THR A 46 9.73 -16.67 -9.04
N GLN A 47 9.58 -17.40 -7.93
CA GLN A 47 9.04 -18.77 -7.89
C GLN A 47 7.52 -18.88 -8.15
N GLY A 48 6.85 -17.83 -8.61
CA GLY A 48 5.48 -17.91 -9.12
C GLY A 48 4.41 -17.28 -8.23
N VAL A 49 4.73 -16.18 -7.53
CA VAL A 49 3.73 -15.41 -6.79
C VAL A 49 2.71 -14.80 -7.74
N GLY A 50 1.43 -15.12 -7.52
CA GLY A 50 0.31 -14.70 -8.36
C GLY A 50 -0.05 -13.21 -8.26
N PRO A 51 -0.88 -12.69 -9.18
CA PRO A 51 -1.21 -11.26 -9.29
C PRO A 51 -1.79 -10.65 -8.01
N ALA A 52 -2.67 -11.38 -7.31
CA ALA A 52 -3.30 -10.92 -6.07
C ALA A 52 -2.27 -10.65 -4.95
N VAL A 53 -1.27 -11.52 -4.81
CA VAL A 53 -0.23 -11.33 -3.80
C VAL A 53 0.69 -10.18 -4.18
N ARG A 54 1.03 -10.03 -5.46
CA ARG A 54 1.79 -8.86 -5.94
C ARG A 54 1.07 -7.55 -5.68
N ALA A 55 -0.26 -7.53 -5.88
CA ALA A 55 -1.09 -6.38 -5.55
C ALA A 55 -1.00 -6.02 -4.05
N LYS A 56 -1.13 -7.01 -3.15
CA LYS A 56 -0.96 -6.82 -1.69
C LYS A 56 0.40 -6.21 -1.34
N ILE A 57 1.47 -6.76 -1.89
CA ILE A 57 2.83 -6.28 -1.60
C ILE A 57 3.01 -4.87 -2.13
N SER A 58 2.58 -4.59 -3.36
CA SER A 58 2.70 -3.25 -3.95
C SER A 58 1.90 -2.19 -3.19
N GLY A 59 0.70 -2.53 -2.70
CA GLY A 59 -0.11 -1.64 -1.88
C GLY A 59 0.49 -1.44 -0.49
N TRP A 60 1.03 -2.49 0.11
CA TRP A 60 1.74 -2.37 1.39
C TRP A 60 2.95 -1.44 1.27
N VAL A 61 3.76 -1.55 0.21
CA VAL A 61 4.88 -0.62 -0.02
C VAL A 61 4.40 0.83 -0.11
N ARG A 62 3.29 1.09 -0.82
CA ARG A 62 2.70 2.44 -0.91
C ARG A 62 2.22 2.98 0.43
N ASP A 63 1.72 2.12 1.31
CA ASP A 63 1.36 2.50 2.67
C ASP A 63 2.59 2.91 3.46
N GLN A 64 3.67 2.12 3.42
CA GLN A 64 4.93 2.47 4.10
C GLN A 64 5.53 3.77 3.56
N ASN A 65 5.49 3.99 2.24
CA ASN A 65 5.95 5.24 1.62
C ASN A 65 5.06 6.45 1.95
N ARG A 66 3.82 6.25 2.43
CA ARG A 66 2.96 7.34 2.94
C ARG A 66 3.48 7.88 4.26
N ASP A 67 4.14 7.03 5.04
CA ASP A 67 4.76 7.36 6.31
C ASP A 67 6.26 7.68 6.12
N ASP A 68 6.65 8.16 4.91
CA ASP A 68 8.01 8.51 4.50
C ASP A 68 9.06 7.41 4.78
N THR A 69 8.62 6.16 4.82
CA THR A 69 9.46 5.00 5.11
C THR A 69 9.78 4.23 3.83
N VAL A 70 11.05 3.86 3.66
CA VAL A 70 11.49 2.90 2.63
C VAL A 70 11.46 1.50 3.24
N PRO A 71 10.46 0.66 2.94
CA PRO A 71 10.36 -0.64 3.56
C PRO A 71 11.40 -1.63 3.04
N LYS A 72 11.91 -2.45 3.95
CA LYS A 72 12.75 -3.60 3.64
C LYS A 72 11.93 -4.89 3.60
N ILE A 73 11.85 -5.50 2.43
CA ILE A 73 11.08 -6.71 2.15
C ILE A 73 12.00 -7.93 2.30
N THR A 74 11.92 -8.55 3.47
CA THR A 74 12.51 -9.87 3.75
C THR A 74 11.52 -10.98 3.42
N SER A 75 11.96 -12.24 3.47
CA SER A 75 11.08 -13.40 3.34
C SER A 75 9.94 -13.37 4.36
N ASP A 76 10.22 -12.95 5.60
CA ASP A 76 9.23 -12.92 6.68
C ASP A 76 8.21 -11.80 6.46
N VAL A 77 8.67 -10.63 6.00
CA VAL A 77 7.77 -9.53 5.60
C VAL A 77 6.89 -9.98 4.43
N LEU A 78 7.47 -10.65 3.44
CA LEU A 78 6.75 -11.16 2.28
C LEU A 78 5.64 -12.14 2.70
N GLN A 79 5.94 -13.12 3.56
CA GLN A 79 4.95 -14.07 4.08
C GLN A 79 3.85 -13.35 4.86
N ARG A 80 4.23 -12.47 5.79
CA ARG A 80 3.29 -11.70 6.63
C ARG A 80 2.33 -10.85 5.80
N VAL A 81 2.86 -10.08 4.83
CA VAL A 81 2.05 -9.22 3.97
C VAL A 81 1.16 -10.03 3.04
N SER A 82 1.66 -11.16 2.52
CA SER A 82 0.89 -12.04 1.64
C SER A 82 -0.32 -12.66 2.35
N ALA A 83 -0.17 -12.97 3.64
CA ALA A 83 -1.20 -13.56 4.48
C ALA A 83 -2.31 -12.58 4.89
N ARG A 84 -2.08 -11.26 4.83
CA ARG A 84 -3.09 -10.25 5.20
C ARG A 84 -4.33 -10.33 4.33
N PRO A 85 -5.54 -10.09 4.86
CA PRO A 85 -6.71 -9.89 4.03
C PRO A 85 -6.50 -8.69 3.11
N LEU A 86 -7.13 -8.71 1.93
CA LEU A 86 -7.23 -7.49 1.12
C LEU A 86 -8.10 -6.47 1.87
N PRO A 87 -7.80 -5.17 1.77
CA PRO A 87 -8.72 -4.15 2.22
C PRO A 87 -10.07 -4.31 1.51
N THR A 88 -11.14 -4.00 2.23
CA THR A 88 -12.51 -4.00 1.70
C THR A 88 -12.64 -3.04 0.52
N VAL A 89 -13.67 -3.23 -0.31
CA VAL A 89 -13.92 -2.33 -1.45
C VAL A 89 -14.07 -0.87 -1.01
N ALA A 90 -14.70 -0.63 0.15
CA ALA A 90 -14.84 0.72 0.71
C ALA A 90 -13.46 1.32 1.07
N GLU A 91 -12.63 0.59 1.80
CA GLU A 91 -11.27 1.05 2.17
C GLU A 91 -10.40 1.29 0.93
N ARG A 92 -10.51 0.44 -0.11
CA ARG A 92 -9.79 0.63 -1.38
C ARG A 92 -10.23 1.91 -2.10
N ALA A 93 -11.52 2.25 -2.07
CA ALA A 93 -12.04 3.49 -2.65
C ALA A 93 -11.62 4.73 -1.84
N GLU A 94 -11.59 4.63 -0.52
CA GLU A 94 -11.06 5.67 0.36
C GLU A 94 -9.56 5.89 0.12
N ARG A 95 -8.79 4.82 -0.06
CA ARG A 95 -7.36 4.90 -0.44
C ARG A 95 -7.16 5.56 -1.80
N LEU A 96 -8.06 5.32 -2.77
CA LEU A 96 -8.05 6.00 -4.05
C LEU A 96 -8.20 7.52 -3.86
N LEU A 97 -9.18 7.96 -3.07
CA LEU A 97 -9.40 9.36 -2.75
C LEU A 97 -8.18 10.02 -2.10
N LEU A 98 -7.61 9.37 -1.08
CA LEU A 98 -6.45 9.89 -0.37
C LEU A 98 -5.22 9.95 -1.27
N GLU A 99 -5.03 8.99 -2.18
CA GLU A 99 -3.93 9.03 -3.14
C GLU A 99 -4.14 10.10 -4.22
N ALA A 100 -5.38 10.35 -4.65
CA ALA A 100 -5.69 11.39 -5.64
C ALA A 100 -5.40 12.81 -5.11
N LEU A 101 -5.58 13.01 -3.80
CA LEU A 101 -5.28 14.26 -3.10
C LEU A 101 -3.80 14.43 -2.75
N ARG A 102 -2.99 13.36 -2.83
CA ARG A 102 -1.58 13.42 -2.48
C ARG A 102 -0.83 14.35 -3.43
N GLY A 103 -0.18 15.38 -2.87
CA GLY A 103 0.58 16.35 -3.65
C GLY A 103 -0.25 17.36 -4.44
N GLN A 104 -1.57 17.42 -4.23
CA GLN A 104 -2.38 18.51 -4.80
C GLN A 104 -2.11 19.82 -4.05
N GLU A 105 -1.77 20.87 -4.79
CA GLU A 105 -1.51 22.21 -4.22
C GLU A 105 -2.77 23.09 -4.15
N ARG A 106 -3.83 22.74 -4.90
CA ARG A 106 -5.07 23.50 -4.98
C ARG A 106 -6.30 22.60 -5.01
N LEU A 107 -7.41 23.11 -4.51
CA LEU A 107 -8.72 22.46 -4.63
C LEU A 107 -9.13 22.36 -6.11
N GLY A 108 -9.74 21.24 -6.46
CA GLY A 108 -10.16 20.97 -7.83
C GLY A 108 -9.01 20.83 -8.82
N ALA A 109 -7.81 20.45 -8.35
CA ALA A 109 -6.73 20.07 -9.25
C ALA A 109 -7.10 18.78 -9.98
N GLU A 110 -6.81 18.75 -11.29
CA GLU A 110 -6.98 17.54 -12.09
C GLU A 110 -5.82 16.57 -11.83
N PHE A 111 -6.12 15.28 -11.85
CA PHE A 111 -5.12 14.22 -11.82
C PHE A 111 -5.46 13.16 -12.87
N ASN A 112 -4.48 12.31 -13.22
CA ASN A 112 -4.69 11.24 -14.18
C ASN A 112 -4.83 9.88 -13.47
N ILE A 113 -6.02 9.29 -13.49
CA ILE A 113 -6.32 8.00 -12.84
C ILE A 113 -5.52 6.83 -13.44
N TYR A 114 -5.01 6.96 -14.67
CA TYR A 114 -4.19 5.92 -15.31
C TYR A 114 -2.75 5.91 -14.84
N TYR A 115 -2.35 6.82 -13.94
CA TYR A 115 -1.03 6.72 -13.33
C TYR A 115 -0.90 5.40 -12.55
N PRO A 116 0.18 4.61 -12.78
CA PRO A 116 0.32 3.26 -12.22
C PRO A 116 0.26 3.21 -10.69
N MET A 117 0.56 4.32 -10.01
CA MET A 117 0.49 4.44 -8.56
C MET A 117 -0.89 4.10 -7.99
N PHE A 118 -1.97 4.44 -8.70
CA PHE A 118 -3.34 4.17 -8.23
C PHE A 118 -3.63 2.67 -8.13
N VAL A 119 -3.04 1.87 -9.02
CA VAL A 119 -3.18 0.41 -8.96
C VAL A 119 -2.58 -0.14 -7.66
N ALA A 120 -1.38 0.31 -7.29
CA ALA A 120 -0.75 -0.10 -6.04
C ALA A 120 -1.49 0.46 -4.81
N ALA A 121 -1.75 1.77 -4.77
CA ALA A 121 -2.36 2.43 -3.60
C ALA A 121 -3.73 1.86 -3.20
N THR A 122 -4.46 1.33 -4.18
CA THR A 122 -5.79 0.72 -3.98
C THR A 122 -5.74 -0.80 -3.84
N TYR A 123 -4.56 -1.41 -3.72
CA TYR A 123 -4.37 -2.85 -3.65
C TYR A 123 -4.99 -3.60 -4.84
N SER A 124 -5.00 -2.93 -6.01
CA SER A 124 -5.60 -3.45 -7.23
C SER A 124 -4.63 -4.31 -8.03
N GLN A 125 -5.16 -5.33 -8.69
CA GLN A 125 -4.38 -6.19 -9.59
C GLN A 125 -4.04 -5.44 -10.88
N ASP A 126 -4.99 -4.67 -11.38
CA ASP A 126 -4.94 -3.96 -12.65
C ASP A 126 -5.71 -2.64 -12.60
N SER A 127 -5.79 -1.95 -13.76
CA SER A 127 -6.50 -0.69 -13.91
C SER A 127 -8.02 -0.84 -13.92
N ASP A 128 -8.56 -2.01 -14.19
CA ASP A 128 -10.01 -2.22 -14.32
C ASP A 128 -10.66 -2.17 -12.94
N GLU A 129 -10.00 -2.75 -11.94
CA GLU A 129 -10.40 -2.58 -10.53
C GLU A 129 -10.32 -1.11 -10.09
N VAL A 130 -9.29 -0.35 -10.50
CA VAL A 130 -9.21 1.09 -10.20
C VAL A 130 -10.38 1.85 -10.81
N ARG A 131 -10.76 1.55 -12.05
CA ARG A 131 -11.95 2.15 -12.70
C ARG A 131 -13.25 1.77 -11.98
N PHE A 132 -13.34 0.56 -11.46
CA PHE A 132 -14.48 0.16 -10.63
C PHE A 132 -14.56 1.01 -9.34
N LEU A 133 -13.44 1.21 -8.65
CA LEU A 133 -13.38 2.07 -7.47
C LEU A 133 -13.69 3.53 -7.80
N LEU A 134 -13.21 4.05 -8.94
CA LEU A 134 -13.56 5.39 -9.39
C LEU A 134 -15.07 5.55 -9.57
N ARG A 135 -15.74 4.61 -10.25
CA ARG A 135 -17.21 4.64 -10.42
C ARG A 135 -17.95 4.65 -9.09
N LEU A 136 -17.48 3.87 -8.10
CA LEU A 136 -18.05 3.91 -6.75
C LEU A 136 -17.92 5.31 -6.11
N MET A 137 -16.81 6.02 -6.36
CA MET A 137 -16.59 7.38 -5.86
C MET A 137 -17.43 8.42 -6.63
N GLU A 138 -17.65 8.20 -7.92
CA GLU A 138 -18.56 9.01 -8.76
C GLU A 138 -20.01 8.88 -8.28
N ASP A 139 -20.48 7.65 -8.01
CA ASP A 139 -21.82 7.38 -7.47
C ASP A 139 -22.05 8.06 -6.11
N ARG A 140 -20.98 8.29 -5.35
CA ARG A 140 -21.01 9.02 -4.07
C ARG A 140 -20.86 10.54 -4.23
N GLY A 141 -20.69 11.03 -5.45
CA GLY A 141 -20.43 12.44 -5.76
C GLY A 141 -19.11 12.95 -5.18
N GLN A 142 -18.13 12.08 -4.94
CA GLN A 142 -16.85 12.39 -4.30
C GLN A 142 -15.74 12.67 -5.31
N MET A 143 -15.81 12.09 -6.50
CA MET A 143 -14.87 12.26 -7.59
C MET A 143 -15.63 12.29 -8.91
N GLU A 144 -15.01 12.80 -9.97
CA GLU A 144 -15.61 12.84 -11.31
C GLU A 144 -14.54 12.59 -12.38
N ALA A 145 -14.84 11.72 -13.35
CA ALA A 145 -14.06 11.58 -14.56
C ALA A 145 -14.38 12.69 -15.56
N LEU A 146 -13.37 13.47 -15.94
CA LEU A 146 -13.49 14.60 -16.86
C LEU A 146 -13.20 14.21 -18.31
N THR A 147 -12.29 13.26 -18.52
CA THR A 147 -11.83 12.91 -19.87
C THR A 147 -11.62 11.41 -20.07
N MET A 148 -11.81 10.96 -21.30
CA MET A 148 -11.51 9.57 -21.72
C MET A 148 -10.02 9.20 -21.55
N LYS A 149 -9.13 10.21 -21.46
CA LYS A 149 -7.68 10.03 -21.22
C LYS A 149 -7.31 9.86 -19.74
N GLY A 150 -8.32 9.70 -18.87
CA GLY A 150 -8.14 9.43 -17.45
C GLY A 150 -8.04 10.69 -16.58
N GLY A 151 -8.31 11.87 -17.13
CA GLY A 151 -8.40 13.09 -16.34
C GLY A 151 -9.59 13.01 -15.39
N CYS A 152 -9.33 13.26 -14.11
CA CYS A 152 -10.31 13.19 -13.02
C CYS A 152 -10.12 14.38 -12.07
N ILE A 153 -11.16 14.69 -11.30
CA ILE A 153 -11.15 15.71 -10.25
C ILE A 153 -11.78 15.16 -8.97
N VAL A 154 -11.35 15.69 -7.82
CA VAL A 154 -12.02 15.44 -6.52
C VAL A 154 -13.08 16.52 -6.31
N LEU A 155 -14.30 16.12 -5.97
CA LEU A 155 -15.43 17.01 -5.74
C LEU A 155 -15.47 17.49 -4.27
N PRO A 156 -16.23 18.55 -3.93
CA PRO A 156 -16.30 19.07 -2.56
C PRO A 156 -16.64 18.00 -1.50
N SER A 157 -17.55 17.06 -1.80
CA SER A 157 -17.89 15.97 -0.88
C SER A 157 -16.72 14.99 -0.66
N GLY A 158 -15.84 14.82 -1.67
CA GLY A 158 -14.61 14.05 -1.57
C GLY A 158 -13.60 14.70 -0.62
N TYR A 159 -13.45 16.02 -0.67
CA TYR A 159 -12.60 16.73 0.31
C TYR A 159 -13.12 16.60 1.75
N ILE A 160 -14.44 16.68 1.95
CA ILE A 160 -15.06 16.48 3.27
C ILE A 160 -14.79 15.06 3.78
N ALA A 161 -15.04 14.05 2.93
CA ALA A 161 -14.78 12.65 3.27
C ALA A 161 -13.30 12.40 3.60
N ALA A 162 -12.37 12.94 2.81
CA ALA A 162 -10.94 12.83 3.08
C ALA A 162 -10.56 13.44 4.44
N GLY A 163 -11.17 14.58 4.80
CA GLY A 163 -10.99 15.21 6.11
C GLY A 163 -11.52 14.36 7.27
N GLU A 164 -12.59 13.60 7.08
CA GLU A 164 -13.08 12.63 8.07
C GLU A 164 -12.17 11.41 8.20
N LEU A 165 -11.68 10.87 7.08
CA LEU A 165 -10.75 9.73 7.06
C LEU A 165 -9.44 10.07 7.78
N THR A 166 -8.90 11.25 7.52
CA THR A 166 -7.67 11.72 8.17
C THR A 166 -7.87 11.90 9.68
N ARG A 167 -9.03 12.41 10.11
CA ARG A 167 -9.38 12.55 11.54
C ARG A 167 -9.58 11.21 12.24
N ARG A 168 -10.14 10.21 11.54
CA ARG A 168 -10.26 8.84 12.06
C ARG A 168 -8.92 8.13 12.15
N SER A 169 -7.94 8.52 11.33
CA SER A 169 -6.62 7.89 11.20
C SER A 169 -5.60 8.18 12.32
N ALA A 170 -6.05 8.48 13.55
CA ALA A 170 -5.20 8.33 14.73
C ALA A 170 -4.59 6.90 14.71
N PRO A 171 -3.27 6.73 14.87
CA PRO A 171 -2.43 5.71 14.21
C PRO A 171 -3.14 4.35 14.04
N LEU A 172 -3.94 4.25 12.96
CA LEU A 172 -4.92 3.17 12.76
C LEU A 172 -4.26 1.87 12.26
N GLY A 173 -2.94 1.87 12.06
CA GLY A 173 -2.20 0.70 11.61
C GLY A 173 -1.58 -0.11 12.73
N LYS A 174 -1.63 0.33 14.00
CA LYS A 174 -0.87 -0.30 15.09
C LYS A 174 -1.79 -0.87 16.18
N GLY A 175 -1.61 -2.15 16.50
CA GLY A 175 -2.20 -2.78 17.67
C GLY A 175 -1.21 -2.76 18.82
N PHE A 176 -1.46 -1.95 19.84
CA PHE A 176 -0.58 -1.87 21.01
C PHE A 176 -0.94 -2.95 22.02
N VAL A 177 0.07 -3.74 22.41
CA VAL A 177 -0.06 -4.67 23.53
C VAL A 177 0.81 -4.15 24.67
N ALA A 178 0.15 -3.58 25.67
CA ALA A 178 0.75 -3.24 26.95
C ALA A 178 0.47 -4.38 27.92
N MET A 179 1.50 -5.19 28.21
CA MET A 179 1.42 -6.36 29.09
C MET A 179 2.67 -6.47 29.95
N TRP A 180 2.56 -7.15 31.10
CA TRP A 180 3.67 -7.31 32.05
C TRP A 180 4.83 -8.12 31.45
N PHE A 181 6.08 -7.68 31.66
CA PHE A 181 7.34 -8.26 31.15
C PHE A 181 7.80 -9.54 31.85
N ASN A 182 6.91 -10.47 32.17
CA ASN A 182 7.35 -11.77 32.64
C ASN A 182 7.56 -12.71 31.44
N LYS A 183 8.70 -13.42 31.41
CA LYS A 183 9.06 -14.37 30.32
C LYS A 183 8.00 -15.45 30.12
N ASP A 184 7.24 -15.76 31.17
CA ASP A 184 6.15 -16.73 31.13
C ASP A 184 4.99 -16.28 30.21
N LEU A 185 4.93 -15.00 29.83
CA LEU A 185 3.90 -14.43 28.97
C LEU A 185 4.34 -14.27 27.51
N GLU A 186 5.58 -14.60 27.17
CA GLU A 186 6.09 -14.56 25.79
C GLU A 186 5.23 -15.41 24.84
N PRO A 187 4.89 -16.68 25.17
CA PRO A 187 4.06 -17.50 24.28
C PRO A 187 2.67 -16.92 24.07
N ALA A 188 2.07 -16.30 25.11
CA ALA A 188 0.77 -15.66 24.99
C ALA A 188 0.80 -14.45 24.03
N TYR A 189 1.94 -13.74 23.97
CA TYR A 189 2.15 -12.68 23.00
C TYR A 189 2.39 -13.23 21.59
N GLU A 190 3.40 -14.08 21.41
CA GLU A 190 3.86 -14.57 20.11
C GLU A 190 2.79 -15.42 19.41
N ASP A 191 2.16 -16.35 20.14
CA ASP A 191 1.20 -17.31 19.58
C ASP A 191 -0.25 -16.79 19.64
N GLY A 192 -0.52 -15.81 20.51
CA GLY A 192 -1.87 -15.29 20.76
C GLY A 192 -2.06 -13.87 20.22
N PHE A 193 -1.64 -12.87 21.00
CA PHE A 193 -1.94 -11.46 20.71
C PHE A 193 -1.38 -11.00 19.38
N GLN A 194 -0.13 -11.34 19.07
CA GLN A 194 0.52 -10.97 17.82
C GLN A 194 -0.25 -11.53 16.61
N VAL A 195 -0.62 -12.82 16.68
CA VAL A 195 -1.41 -13.49 15.63
C VAL A 195 -2.79 -12.84 15.48
N GLY A 196 -3.48 -12.57 16.59
CA GLY A 196 -4.81 -11.95 16.57
C GLY A 196 -4.80 -10.55 15.96
N ILE A 197 -3.82 -9.72 16.33
CA ILE A 197 -3.67 -8.35 15.81
C ILE A 197 -3.36 -8.36 14.32
N LEU A 198 -2.49 -9.27 13.86
CA LEU A 198 -2.18 -9.45 12.44
C LEU A 198 -3.41 -9.93 11.64
N ASN A 199 -4.18 -10.87 12.17
CA ASN A 199 -5.41 -11.36 11.53
C ASN A 199 -6.48 -10.26 11.44
N ALA A 200 -6.51 -9.35 12.41
CA ALA A 200 -7.37 -8.17 12.40
C ALA A 200 -6.88 -7.05 11.46
N GLY A 201 -5.71 -7.20 10.83
CA GLY A 201 -5.17 -6.27 9.84
C GLY A 201 -4.26 -5.18 10.39
N TYR A 202 -3.84 -5.26 11.65
CA TYR A 202 -2.98 -4.27 12.30
C TYR A 202 -1.52 -4.77 12.46
N ASP A 203 -0.58 -3.85 12.58
CA ASP A 203 0.82 -4.10 12.95
C ASP A 203 0.95 -4.16 14.48
N PRO A 204 1.31 -5.31 15.06
CA PRO A 204 1.48 -5.41 16.50
C PRO A 204 2.70 -4.60 16.95
N VAL A 205 2.48 -3.78 17.98
CA VAL A 205 3.53 -3.06 18.70
C VAL A 205 3.46 -3.48 20.16
N ARG A 206 4.49 -4.20 20.61
CA ARG A 206 4.68 -4.44 22.03
C ARG A 206 5.29 -3.18 22.65
N VAL A 207 4.67 -2.68 23.70
CA VAL A 207 5.18 -1.53 24.46
C VAL A 207 5.56 -2.02 25.84
N ASP A 208 6.81 -1.76 26.20
CA ASP A 208 7.38 -2.07 27.49
C ASP A 208 7.45 -0.90 28.48
#